data_AF-A0A8J7DX41-F1
#
_entry.id   AF-A0A8J7DX41-F1
#
_cell.length_a   1.000
_cell.length_b   1.000
_cell.length_c   1.000
_cell.angle_alpha   90.00
_cell.angle_beta   90.00
_cell.angle_gamma   90.00
#
_symmetry.space_group_name_H-M   'P 1'
#
loop_
_entity.id
_entity.type
_entity.pdbx_description
1 polymer ?
#
loop_
_entity_poly.entity_id
_entity_poly.type
_entity_poly.pdbx_seq_one_letter_code
_entity_poly.pdbx_strand_id
1 'polypeptide(L)' 'MADKEWQTDEDRMIARLLAHRDVITWVIKRLKSEGISCERTTGNNSSGDILYYKTEDEPRVKEVIREINFKYNRK' A
#
# COMPACT_ATOMS: atom_id res chain seq x y z
N MET A 1 13.39 5.95 -16.34
CA MET A 1 12.85 6.62 -15.15
C MET A 1 13.86 7.68 -14.78
N ALA A 2 13.51 8.97 -14.88
CA ALA A 2 14.47 10.04 -14.63
C ALA A 2 14.87 10.04 -13.15
N ASP A 3 16.18 9.97 -12.89
CA ASP A 3 16.79 10.25 -11.59
C ASP A 3 16.36 11.65 -11.15
N LYS A 4 15.32 11.71 -10.33
CA LYS A 4 14.88 12.95 -9.70
C LYS A 4 15.84 13.17 -8.53
N GLU A 5 16.80 14.09 -8.66
CA GLU A 5 17.66 14.47 -7.55
C GLU A 5 16.80 14.96 -6.38
N TRP A 6 16.76 14.18 -5.30
CA TRP A 6 16.04 14.56 -4.08
C TRP A 6 16.92 15.54 -3.29
N GLN A 7 16.76 16.84 -3.58
CA GLN A 7 17.64 17.88 -3.07
C GLN A 7 17.43 18.19 -1.58
N THR A 8 16.23 17.92 -1.04
CA THR A 8 15.87 18.28 0.35
C THR A 8 15.30 17.10 1.15
N ASP A 9 15.32 17.21 2.48
CA ASP A 9 14.59 16.28 3.35
C ASP A 9 13.08 16.27 3.07
N GLU A 10 12.52 17.42 2.69
CA GLU A 10 11.11 17.57 2.32
C GLU A 10 10.78 16.80 1.04
N ASP A 11 11.63 16.87 0.01
CA ASP A 11 11.46 16.09 -1.23
C ASP A 11 11.47 14.59 -0.96
N ARG A 12 12.37 14.13 -0.08
CA ARG A 12 12.43 12.73 0.35
C ARG A 12 11.17 12.30 1.09
N MET A 13 10.64 13.17 1.96
CA MET A 13 9.39 12.94 2.67
C MET A 13 8.22 12.82 1.69
N ILE A 14 8.10 13.75 0.74
CA ILE A 14 7.07 13.75 -0.29
C ILE A 14 7.16 12.48 -1.14
N ALA A 15 8.37 12.10 -1.58
CA ALA A 15 8.58 10.88 -2.37
C ALA A 15 8.12 9.63 -1.62
N ARG A 16 8.45 9.53 -0.32
CA ARG A 16 8.02 8.41 0.53
C ARG A 16 6.50 8.36 0.69
N LEU A 17 5.85 9.51 0.88
CA LEU A 17 4.39 9.61 1.01
C LEU A 17 3.68 9.25 -0.31
N LEU A 18 4.23 9.68 -1.46
CA LEU A 18 3.70 9.31 -2.77
C LEU A 18 3.83 7.81 -3.03
N ALA A 19 5.00 7.23 -2.76
CA ALA A 19 5.21 5.79 -2.87
C ALA A 19 4.23 5.00 -1.98
N HIS A 20 4.07 5.41 -0.72
CA HIS A 20 3.09 4.80 0.20
C HIS A 20 1.66 4.90 -0.35
N ARG A 21 1.26 6.08 -0.84
CA ARG A 21 -0.06 6.29 -1.44
C ARG A 21 -0.32 5.37 -2.63
N ASP A 22 0.67 5.23 -3.50
CA ASP A 22 0.56 4.44 -4.73
C ASP A 22 0.52 2.94 -4.42
N VAL A 23 1.34 2.47 -3.47
CA VAL A 23 1.30 1.09 -2.97
C VAL A 23 -0.07 0.75 -2.40
N ILE A 24 -0.63 1.56 -1.50
CA ILE A 24 -1.97 1.34 -0.94
C ILE A 24 -3.03 1.27 -2.04
N THR A 25 -2.99 2.22 -2.97
CA THR A 25 -3.95 2.27 -4.08
C THR A 25 -3.88 0.99 -4.92
N TRP A 26 -2.69 0.49 -5.17
CA TRP A 26 -2.49 -0.75 -5.91
C TRP A 26 -2.95 -1.99 -5.12
N VAL A 27 -2.68 -2.07 -3.81
CA VAL A 27 -3.18 -3.15 -2.95
C VAL A 27 -4.71 -3.18 -2.94
N ILE A 28 -5.37 -2.03 -2.77
CA ILE A 28 -6.84 -1.95 -2.82
C ILE A 28 -7.39 -2.46 -4.16
N LYS A 29 -6.77 -2.07 -5.28
CA LYS A 29 -7.17 -2.58 -6.61
C LYS A 29 -7.01 -4.09 -6.72
N ARG A 30 -5.92 -4.64 -6.18
CA ARG A 30 -5.68 -6.09 -6.17
C ARG A 30 -6.71 -6.83 -5.31
N LEU A 31 -6.98 -6.36 -4.10
CA LEU A 31 -7.99 -6.93 -3.21
C LEU A 31 -9.39 -6.91 -3.85
N LYS A 32 -9.78 -5.79 -4.47
CA LYS A 32 -11.04 -5.70 -5.22
C LYS A 32 -11.11 -6.68 -6.39
N SER A 33 -9.99 -6.92 -7.09
CA SER A 33 -9.94 -7.93 -8.16
C SER A 33 -10.08 -9.37 -7.66
N GLU A 34 -9.77 -9.62 -6.39
CA GLU A 34 -9.97 -10.91 -5.71
C GLU A 34 -11.34 -11.00 -5.00
N GLY A 35 -12.21 -10.00 -5.17
CA GLY A 35 -13.55 -9.98 -4.59
C GLY A 35 -13.62 -9.47 -3.13
N ILE A 36 -12.51 -8.98 -2.58
CA ILE A 36 -12.45 -8.44 -1.23
C ILE A 36 -12.86 -6.97 -1.26
N SER A 37 -13.93 -6.63 -0.54
CA SER A 37 -14.33 -5.24 -0.38
C SER A 37 -13.41 -4.55 0.62
N CYS A 38 -12.70 -3.53 0.16
CA CYS A 38 -11.79 -2.74 0.99
C CYS A 38 -11.75 -1.27 0.54
N GLU A 39 -11.47 -0.40 1.50
CA GLU A 39 -11.34 1.04 1.30
C GLU A 39 -10.08 1.58 1.96
N ARG A 40 -9.70 2.80 1.57
CA ARG A 40 -8.62 3.51 2.22
C ARG A 40 -9.17 4.21 3.46
N THR A 41 -8.50 4.06 4.58
CA THR A 41 -8.78 4.82 5.78
C THR A 41 -8.47 6.30 5.56
N THR A 42 -9.28 7.16 6.16
CA THR A 42 -9.06 8.61 6.17
C THR A 42 -8.33 9.02 7.44
N GLY A 43 -7.37 9.95 7.33
CA GLY A 43 -6.56 10.43 8.44
C GLY A 43 -5.09 10.03 8.28
N ASN A 44 -4.17 10.87 8.79
CA ASN A 44 -2.73 10.61 8.76
C ASN A 44 -2.32 9.68 9.92
N ASN A 45 -2.97 8.53 10.04
CA ASN A 45 -2.68 7.55 11.09
C ASN A 45 -1.80 6.44 10.52
N SER A 46 -0.57 6.33 11.01
CA SER A 46 0.38 5.27 10.59
C SER A 46 -0.09 3.85 10.91
N SER A 47 -1.11 3.70 11.76
CA SER A 47 -1.70 2.42 12.15
C SER A 47 -2.91 2.02 11.30
N GLY A 48 -3.38 2.89 10.39
CA GLY A 48 -4.58 2.63 9.59
C GLY A 48 -4.39 3.14 8.17
N ASP A 49 -4.08 2.23 7.25
CA ASP A 49 -3.90 2.53 5.81
C ASP A 49 -4.98 1.89 4.91
N ILE A 50 -5.54 0.75 5.33
CA ILE A 50 -6.53 -0.02 4.58
C ILE A 50 -7.59 -0.53 5.56
N LEU A 51 -8.86 -0.29 5.22
CA LEU A 51 -10.02 -0.84 5.89
C LEU A 51 -10.58 -2.00 5.06
N TYR A 52 -10.80 -3.15 5.68
CA TYR A 52 -11.52 -4.28 5.10
C TYR A 52 -12.73 -4.61 5.99
N TYR A 53 -13.87 -4.95 5.38
CA TYR A 53 -15.16 -4.96 6.07
C TYR A 53 -15.48 -6.27 6.79
N LYS A 54 -14.77 -7.36 6.45
CA LYS A 54 -14.99 -8.67 7.06
C LYS A 54 -13.71 -9.16 7.70
N THR A 55 -13.78 -9.55 8.96
CA THR A 55 -12.65 -10.14 9.69
C THR A 55 -12.18 -11.44 9.04
N GLU A 56 -13.08 -12.15 8.36
CA GLU A 56 -12.81 -13.36 7.59
C GLU A 56 -11.84 -13.15 6.42
N ASP A 57 -11.77 -11.92 5.88
CA ASP A 57 -10.88 -11.58 4.77
C ASP A 57 -9.44 -11.29 5.24
N GLU A 58 -9.21 -11.13 6.55
CA GLU A 58 -7.90 -10.80 7.12
C GLU A 58 -6.79 -11.78 6.72
N PRO A 59 -6.97 -13.12 6.78
CA PRO A 59 -5.93 -14.07 6.36
C PRO A 59 -5.58 -13.90 4.87
N ARG A 60 -6.60 -13.65 4.04
CA ARG A 60 -6.44 -13.51 2.60
C ARG A 60 -5.73 -12.20 2.23
N VAL A 61 -6.09 -11.10 2.89
CA VAL A 61 -5.38 -9.81 2.76
C VAL A 61 -3.90 -9.95 3.12
N LYS A 62 -3.59 -10.65 4.23
CA LYS A 62 -2.19 -10.92 4.63
C LYS A 62 -1.43 -11.74 3.59
N GLU A 63 -2.07 -12.71 2.97
CA GLU A 63 -1.49 -13.53 1.90
C GLU A 63 -1.17 -12.68 0.66
N VAL A 64 -2.11 -11.87 0.18
CA VAL A 64 -1.90 -10.96 -0.95
C VAL A 64 -0.73 -10.01 -0.69
N ILE A 65 -0.65 -9.41 0.50
CA ILE A 65 0.48 -8.53 0.87
C ILE A 65 1.81 -9.31 0.88
N ARG A 66 1.82 -10.55 1.38
CA ARG A 66 3.00 -11.40 1.36
C ARG A 66 3.44 -11.77 -0.06
N GLU A 67 2.51 -12.14 -0.94
CA GLU A 67 2.81 -12.44 -2.35
C GLU A 67 3.39 -11.23 -3.07
N ILE A 68 2.81 -10.06 -2.84
CA ILE A 68 3.30 -8.77 -3.34
C ILE A 68 4.75 -8.55 -2.88
N ASN A 69 4.99 -8.66 -1.56
CA ASN A 69 6.32 -8.44 -1.01
C ASN A 69 7.33 -9.46 -1.55
N PHE A 70 6.93 -10.73 -1.66
CA PHE A 70 7.76 -11.79 -2.22
C PHE A 70 8.09 -11.55 -3.70
N LYS A 71 7.16 -11.04 -4.49
CA LYS A 71 7.36 -10.80 -5.92
C LYS A 71 8.31 -9.65 -6.20
N TYR A 72 8.25 -8.57 -5.42
CA TYR A 72 8.97 -7.32 -5.72
C TYR A 72 10.17 -7.05 -4.81
N ASN A 73 10.21 -7.61 -3.59
CA ASN A 73 11.28 -7.40 -2.63
C ASN A 73 12.09 -8.68 -2.33
N ARG A 74 11.92 -9.76 -3.11
CA ARG A 74 12.83 -10.90 -3.03
C ARG A 74 14.25 -10.44 -3.40
N LYS A 75 15.08 -10.30 -2.37
CA LYS A 75 16.53 -10.43 -2.45
C LYS A 75 16.90 -11.89 -2.24
#